data_AF-A0A848DRU2-F1
#
_entry.id   AF-A0A848DRU2-F1
#
_cell.length_a   1.000
_cell.length_b   1.000
_cell.length_c   1.000
_cell.angle_alpha   90.00
_cell.angle_beta   90.00
_cell.angle_gamma   90.00
#
_symmetry.space_group_name_H-M   'P 1'
#
loop_
_entity.id
_entity.type
_entity.pdbx_description
1 polymer ?
#
loop_
_entity_poly.entity_id
_entity_poly.type
_entity_poly.pdbx_seq_one_letter_code
_entity_poly.pdbx_strand_id
1 'polypeptide(L)'
;MGFTESTYENFVAEDGAARSRLIRTYAGAKDDFDVAIVGSGVGGGILADDLAERIGAGKRILVVEAGSFLYPTHVYNVCRFPNADIARRFGVRTFHQQGDSQSEFHIGEQPQLNFGGRSIFWSGLIPEIQGWELDYFPDNIRSALTGGLLDRAGETMNESRSMGDTATKIVEKLRASDLAQDFEIVQTPRALHQPYLEPDGTPTAEFFTEPTGVFNTAELLTGQLGLEPGAPDDGKGLHLLLNTFVEAVDDQGDHVEVLTRNVLTGETRTFRARRVVLCGGSIESPKLLRRSPAFDALPDTVRPLVGRGLTDHPTSNEITTSVTGIGGIPIPRSSNVKIIFYSRGHRVDGRIRFPFNVEMNINHEWWHLRDDDPTARPPLTGPCPLDIKFSFANCLDDDNAIRPDPGYVPEIDFHNLSWTTHLTGSRIPATAGWESRQDADLLWWVLNEVTHRIFSLFDRDGVPARPDTDDHGKELWFGQGKGFGWGTVHHAAGSLRMPTRP
;
A
#
# COMPACT_ATOMS: atom_id res chain seq x y z
N MET A 1 17.48 23.21 -16.83
CA MET A 1 17.01 22.11 -17.71
C MET A 1 15.68 21.65 -17.17
N GLY A 2 14.71 21.39 -18.04
CA GLY A 2 13.39 20.88 -17.64
C GLY A 2 13.40 19.36 -17.45
N PHE A 3 12.29 18.81 -16.93
CA PHE A 3 12.11 17.36 -16.79
C PHE A 3 12.06 16.68 -18.17
N THR A 4 12.64 15.50 -18.29
CA THR A 4 12.63 14.67 -19.50
C THR A 4 12.37 13.22 -19.13
N GLU A 5 12.02 12.38 -20.10
CA GLU A 5 11.88 10.94 -19.88
C GLU A 5 13.14 10.30 -19.27
N SER A 6 14.32 10.81 -19.61
CA SER A 6 15.62 10.35 -19.10
C SER A 6 16.00 10.88 -17.73
N THR A 7 15.18 11.76 -17.14
CA THR A 7 15.46 12.33 -15.81
C THR A 7 15.36 11.28 -14.71
N TYR A 8 14.46 10.30 -14.87
CA TYR A 8 14.35 9.15 -14.00
C TYR A 8 14.74 7.87 -14.73
N GLU A 9 15.57 7.05 -14.09
CA GLU A 9 15.87 5.73 -14.63
C GLU A 9 14.63 4.85 -14.58
N ASN A 10 14.41 4.10 -15.66
CA ASN A 10 13.28 3.18 -15.83
C ASN A 10 11.89 3.85 -15.88
N PHE A 11 11.83 5.17 -16.07
CA PHE A 11 10.58 5.87 -16.30
C PHE A 11 10.07 5.62 -17.72
N VAL A 12 8.79 5.26 -17.83
CA VAL A 12 8.15 4.96 -19.12
C VAL A 12 7.32 6.17 -19.54
N ALA A 13 7.67 6.73 -20.71
CA ALA A 13 6.96 7.81 -21.36
C ALA A 13 6.62 7.42 -22.81
N GLU A 14 5.37 7.06 -23.04
CA GLU A 14 4.84 6.68 -24.36
C GLU A 14 3.38 7.11 -24.53
N ASP A 15 2.98 7.39 -25.77
CA ASP A 15 1.57 7.54 -26.16
C ASP A 15 1.16 6.42 -27.11
N GLY A 16 0.58 5.36 -26.52
CA GLY A 16 0.14 4.19 -27.26
C GLY A 16 -1.22 4.35 -27.94
N ALA A 17 -1.37 3.72 -29.10
CA ALA A 17 -2.64 3.68 -29.83
C ALA A 17 -3.75 2.90 -29.08
N ALA A 18 -3.39 2.05 -28.13
CA ALA A 18 -4.37 1.40 -27.24
C ALA A 18 -5.03 2.43 -26.31
N ARG A 19 -4.22 3.29 -25.68
CA ARG A 19 -4.72 4.39 -24.84
C ARG A 19 -5.65 5.31 -25.64
N SER A 20 -5.28 5.71 -26.86
CA SER A 20 -6.11 6.63 -27.67
C SER A 20 -7.51 6.11 -28.01
N ARG A 21 -7.70 4.79 -27.94
CA ARG A 21 -8.99 4.13 -28.17
C ARG A 21 -9.80 3.90 -26.90
N LEU A 22 -9.18 4.00 -25.72
CA LEU A 22 -9.81 3.72 -24.43
C LEU A 22 -10.03 4.97 -23.58
N ILE A 23 -9.10 5.92 -23.62
CA ILE A 23 -9.10 7.09 -22.76
C ILE A 23 -8.65 8.32 -23.53
N ARG A 24 -9.42 9.40 -23.42
CA ARG A 24 -9.06 10.70 -23.98
C ARG A 24 -8.17 11.47 -23.00
N THR A 25 -7.03 11.96 -23.49
CA THR A 25 -6.24 12.96 -22.77
C THR A 25 -6.78 14.35 -23.11
N TYR A 26 -6.77 15.25 -22.14
CA TYR A 26 -7.23 16.63 -22.30
C TYR A 26 -6.42 17.34 -23.38
N ALA A 27 -7.10 17.84 -24.41
CA ALA A 27 -6.52 18.62 -25.51
C ALA A 27 -7.15 20.02 -25.63
N GLY A 28 -7.96 20.42 -24.64
CA GLY A 28 -8.71 21.68 -24.65
C GLY A 28 -7.81 22.91 -24.55
N ALA A 29 -8.30 24.03 -25.05
CA ALA A 29 -7.57 25.30 -25.05
C ALA A 29 -7.63 26.00 -23.69
N LYS A 30 -8.69 25.79 -22.90
CA LYS A 30 -8.84 26.44 -21.60
C LYS A 30 -7.80 25.95 -20.59
N ASP A 31 -7.33 26.85 -19.75
CA ASP A 31 -6.34 26.57 -18.73
C ASP A 31 -6.93 26.63 -17.30
N ASP A 32 -8.19 27.05 -17.14
CA ASP A 32 -8.88 27.20 -15.86
C ASP A 32 -9.59 25.91 -15.40
N PHE A 33 -9.40 25.55 -14.14
CA PHE A 33 -10.04 24.41 -13.47
C PHE A 33 -10.52 24.80 -12.06
N ASP A 34 -11.54 24.10 -11.57
CA ASP A 34 -11.95 24.25 -10.17
C ASP A 34 -11.02 23.48 -9.24
N VAL A 35 -10.58 22.29 -9.65
CA VAL A 35 -9.65 21.44 -8.90
C VAL A 35 -8.62 20.83 -9.85
N ALA A 36 -7.35 20.88 -9.48
CA ALA A 36 -6.30 20.08 -10.11
C ALA A 36 -5.71 19.08 -9.10
N ILE A 37 -5.52 17.84 -9.54
CA ILE A 37 -5.01 16.71 -8.77
C ILE A 37 -3.73 16.24 -9.44
N VAL A 38 -2.63 16.25 -8.70
CA VAL A 38 -1.30 15.89 -9.21
C VAL A 38 -0.99 14.44 -8.84
N GLY A 39 -1.09 13.53 -9.80
CA GLY A 39 -0.91 12.08 -9.63
C GLY A 39 -2.22 11.31 -9.63
N SER A 40 -2.25 10.18 -10.34
CA SER A 40 -3.45 9.32 -10.51
C SER A 40 -3.42 8.04 -9.68
N GLY A 41 -2.44 7.89 -8.78
CA GLY A 41 -2.35 6.77 -7.82
C GLY A 41 -3.52 6.71 -6.83
N VAL A 42 -3.48 5.80 -5.85
CA VAL A 42 -4.60 5.52 -4.92
C VAL A 42 -5.29 6.79 -4.39
N GLY A 43 -4.52 7.72 -3.79
CA GLY A 43 -5.09 8.94 -3.23
C GLY A 43 -5.69 9.90 -4.28
N GLY A 44 -5.02 10.06 -5.43
CA GLY A 44 -5.47 10.99 -6.47
C GLY A 44 -6.62 10.44 -7.31
N GLY A 45 -6.58 9.15 -7.64
CA GLY A 45 -7.61 8.49 -8.41
C GLY A 45 -8.94 8.34 -7.66
N ILE A 46 -8.90 7.93 -6.38
CA ILE A 46 -10.12 7.87 -5.55
C ILE A 46 -10.72 9.27 -5.38
N LEU A 47 -9.88 10.29 -5.12
CA LEU A 47 -10.36 11.67 -4.98
C LEU A 47 -10.99 12.18 -6.28
N ALA A 48 -10.35 11.92 -7.43
CA ALA A 48 -10.83 12.36 -8.73
C ALA A 48 -12.18 11.74 -9.08
N ASP A 49 -12.34 10.44 -8.82
CA ASP A 49 -13.58 9.69 -9.00
C ASP A 49 -14.72 10.26 -8.13
N ASP A 50 -14.49 10.33 -6.82
CA ASP A 50 -15.46 10.86 -5.85
C ASP A 50 -15.84 12.32 -6.10
N LEU A 51 -14.92 13.16 -6.58
CA LEU A 51 -15.24 14.53 -7.01
C LEU A 51 -16.02 14.55 -8.34
N ALA A 52 -15.68 13.69 -9.30
CA ALA A 52 -16.38 13.64 -10.57
C ALA A 52 -17.86 13.27 -10.38
N GLU A 53 -18.15 12.30 -9.50
CA GLU A 53 -19.53 11.95 -9.12
C GLU A 53 -20.27 13.10 -8.44
N ARG A 54 -19.67 13.68 -7.39
CA ARG A 54 -20.38 14.67 -6.54
C ARG A 54 -20.53 16.04 -7.19
N ILE A 55 -19.54 16.49 -7.95
CA ILE A 55 -19.48 17.88 -8.45
C ILE A 55 -19.12 18.01 -9.93
N GLY A 56 -18.83 16.92 -10.64
CA GLY A 56 -18.38 16.95 -12.04
C GLY A 56 -19.37 17.63 -13.01
N ALA A 57 -20.68 17.52 -12.76
CA ALA A 57 -21.70 18.22 -13.56
C ALA A 57 -21.59 19.75 -13.49
N GLY A 58 -20.99 20.29 -12.42
CA GLY A 58 -20.86 21.72 -12.15
C GLY A 58 -19.44 22.27 -12.26
N LYS A 59 -18.43 21.40 -12.24
CA LYS A 59 -17.03 21.76 -11.96
C LYS A 59 -16.08 21.13 -12.97
N ARG A 60 -14.93 21.77 -13.16
CA ARG A 60 -13.83 21.25 -13.99
C ARG A 60 -12.75 20.67 -13.09
N ILE A 61 -12.49 19.38 -13.24
CA ILE A 61 -11.51 18.64 -12.44
C ILE A 61 -10.42 18.15 -13.38
N LEU A 62 -9.16 18.49 -13.11
CA LEU A 62 -8.01 18.04 -13.88
C LEU A 62 -7.18 17.06 -13.06
N VAL A 63 -6.89 15.88 -13.61
CA VAL A 63 -5.87 14.96 -13.10
C VAL A 63 -4.65 15.07 -14.00
N VAL A 64 -3.48 15.35 -13.41
CA VAL A 64 -2.20 15.41 -14.13
C VAL A 64 -1.33 14.25 -13.68
N GLU A 65 -0.95 13.39 -14.60
CA GLU A 65 -0.14 12.19 -14.36
C GLU A 65 1.15 12.26 -15.18
N ALA A 66 2.28 12.07 -14.50
CA ALA A 66 3.58 12.08 -15.15
C ALA A 66 3.74 10.90 -16.09
N GLY A 67 3.29 9.71 -15.68
CA GLY A 67 3.51 8.47 -16.41
C GLY A 67 2.49 8.16 -17.51
N SER A 68 2.79 7.09 -18.24
CA SER A 68 1.96 6.60 -19.34
C SER A 68 0.85 5.66 -18.90
N PHE A 69 -0.05 5.35 -19.83
CA PHE A 69 -1.00 4.25 -19.72
C PHE A 69 -0.29 2.93 -20.04
N LEU A 70 0.01 2.13 -19.01
CA LEU A 70 0.70 0.84 -19.17
C LEU A 70 -0.27 -0.34 -19.23
N TYR A 71 -1.19 -0.39 -18.27
CA TYR A 71 -2.20 -1.44 -18.16
C TYR A 71 -3.58 -0.82 -17.93
N PRO A 72 -4.65 -1.34 -18.56
CA PRO A 72 -6.03 -0.90 -18.33
C PRO A 72 -6.59 -1.33 -16.98
N THR A 73 -5.95 -2.29 -16.30
CA THR A 73 -6.40 -2.91 -15.05
C THR A 73 -5.19 -3.41 -14.26
N HIS A 74 -5.42 -3.91 -13.05
CA HIS A 74 -4.41 -4.50 -12.18
C HIS A 74 -3.68 -5.69 -12.86
N VAL A 75 -2.37 -5.86 -12.64
CA VAL A 75 -1.59 -6.92 -13.31
C VAL A 75 -2.04 -8.34 -12.96
N TYR A 76 -2.51 -8.58 -11.72
CA TYR A 76 -3.17 -9.83 -11.34
C TYR A 76 -4.43 -10.17 -12.16
N ASN A 77 -5.06 -9.17 -12.78
CA ASN A 77 -6.22 -9.40 -13.63
C ASN A 77 -5.80 -9.81 -15.05
N VAL A 78 -4.51 -9.84 -15.40
CA VAL A 78 -4.08 -10.14 -16.78
C VAL A 78 -3.76 -11.62 -16.97
N CYS A 79 -2.89 -12.19 -16.13
CA CYS A 79 -2.35 -13.54 -16.31
C CYS A 79 -1.58 -14.02 -15.07
N ARG A 80 -1.26 -15.32 -15.00
CA ARG A 80 -0.47 -15.98 -13.94
C ARG A 80 1.01 -15.56 -13.95
N PHE A 81 1.32 -14.41 -13.34
CA PHE A 81 2.70 -13.98 -13.08
C PHE A 81 2.93 -13.71 -11.59
N PRO A 82 4.18 -13.88 -11.08
CA PRO A 82 4.54 -13.32 -9.79
C PRO A 82 4.50 -11.78 -9.87
N ASN A 83 3.52 -11.16 -9.21
CA ASN A 83 3.34 -9.71 -9.26
C ASN A 83 4.57 -8.94 -8.77
N ALA A 84 5.24 -9.41 -7.71
CA ALA A 84 6.46 -8.77 -7.23
C ALA A 84 7.55 -8.67 -8.32
N ASP A 85 7.61 -9.65 -9.23
CA ASP A 85 8.56 -9.64 -10.34
C ASP A 85 8.17 -8.63 -11.42
N ILE A 86 6.87 -8.46 -11.68
CA ILE A 86 6.37 -7.42 -12.60
C ILE A 86 6.56 -6.04 -11.98
N ALA A 87 6.11 -5.84 -10.74
CA ALA A 87 6.18 -4.57 -10.03
C ALA A 87 7.62 -4.01 -10.01
N ARG A 88 8.63 -4.87 -9.76
CA ARG A 88 10.05 -4.49 -9.79
C ARG A 88 10.53 -4.02 -11.16
N ARG A 89 9.98 -4.53 -12.26
CA ARG A 89 10.33 -4.08 -13.63
C ARG A 89 9.84 -2.68 -13.94
N PHE A 90 8.86 -2.18 -13.19
CA PHE A 90 8.33 -0.83 -13.34
C PHE A 90 8.74 0.12 -12.19
N GLY A 91 9.61 -0.33 -11.29
CA GLY A 91 10.19 0.53 -10.26
C GLY A 91 11.02 1.63 -10.89
N VAL A 92 10.64 2.89 -10.63
CA VAL A 92 11.30 4.08 -11.17
C VAL A 92 12.26 4.63 -10.14
N ARG A 93 13.51 4.88 -10.55
CA ARG A 93 14.51 5.47 -9.63
C ARG A 93 14.30 6.98 -9.55
N THR A 94 13.41 7.41 -8.66
CA THR A 94 13.09 8.82 -8.46
C THR A 94 13.96 9.52 -7.43
N PHE A 95 14.88 8.79 -6.78
CA PHE A 95 15.78 9.31 -5.75
C PHE A 95 17.14 8.62 -5.78
N HIS A 96 18.11 9.25 -5.13
CA HIS A 96 19.40 8.68 -4.75
C HIS A 96 19.39 8.33 -3.26
N GLN A 97 20.18 7.34 -2.86
CA GLN A 97 20.44 7.04 -1.45
C GLN A 97 21.87 6.52 -1.33
N GLN A 98 22.47 6.67 -0.15
CA GLN A 98 23.76 6.10 0.16
C GLN A 98 23.59 4.64 0.60
N GLY A 99 24.43 3.74 0.09
CA GLY A 99 24.47 2.36 0.55
C GLY A 99 23.48 1.40 -0.12
N ASP A 100 23.40 0.20 0.45
CA ASP A 100 22.66 -0.96 -0.04
C ASP A 100 21.84 -1.61 1.09
N SER A 101 21.22 -2.77 0.81
CA SER A 101 20.39 -3.50 1.78
C SER A 101 21.07 -3.86 3.11
N GLN A 102 22.41 -3.82 3.17
CA GLN A 102 23.19 -4.10 4.39
C GLN A 102 23.62 -2.82 5.12
N SER A 103 23.39 -1.65 4.54
CA SER A 103 23.75 -0.36 5.09
C SER A 103 22.71 0.14 6.10
N GLU A 104 23.14 1.01 7.02
CA GLU A 104 22.26 1.63 8.05
C GLU A 104 21.13 2.45 7.42
N PHE A 105 21.38 3.07 6.28
CA PHE A 105 20.40 3.83 5.51
C PHE A 105 20.10 3.12 4.20
N HIS A 106 18.85 2.70 4.01
CA HIS A 106 18.40 2.03 2.79
C HIS A 106 16.86 1.94 2.76
N ILE A 107 16.24 2.44 1.70
CA ILE A 107 14.87 2.05 1.32
C ILE A 107 14.95 1.09 0.12
N GLY A 108 14.29 -0.07 0.25
CA GLY A 108 14.34 -1.15 -0.75
C GLY A 108 13.32 -0.99 -1.89
N GLU A 109 12.26 -0.22 -1.66
CA GLU A 109 11.15 -0.05 -2.61
C GLU A 109 11.34 1.18 -3.51
N GLN A 110 10.92 1.05 -4.76
CA GLN A 110 10.88 2.15 -5.74
C GLN A 110 9.43 2.41 -6.17
N PRO A 111 9.03 3.68 -6.37
CA PRO A 111 7.68 4.01 -6.83
C PRO A 111 7.46 3.57 -8.28
N GLN A 112 6.20 3.41 -8.67
CA GLN A 112 5.76 3.21 -10.05
C GLN A 112 5.04 4.49 -10.50
N LEU A 113 5.51 5.09 -11.59
CA LEU A 113 4.95 6.32 -12.18
C LEU A 113 4.24 5.98 -13.50
N ASN A 114 2.92 5.79 -13.41
CA ASN A 114 2.04 5.41 -14.50
C ASN A 114 0.62 5.82 -14.16
N PHE A 115 -0.27 5.80 -15.15
CA PHE A 115 -1.70 5.95 -14.89
C PHE A 115 -2.19 4.87 -13.90
N GLY A 116 -2.72 5.30 -12.76
CA GLY A 116 -3.09 4.45 -11.62
C GLY A 116 -1.98 4.21 -10.58
N GLY A 117 -0.74 4.60 -10.86
CA GLY A 117 0.43 4.43 -9.98
C GLY A 117 0.61 3.00 -9.45
N ARG A 118 1.02 2.89 -8.17
CA ARG A 118 1.21 1.60 -7.49
C ARG A 118 -0.05 0.73 -7.40
N SER A 119 -1.25 1.29 -7.56
CA SER A 119 -2.49 0.50 -7.51
C SER A 119 -2.61 -0.49 -8.67
N ILE A 120 -1.80 -0.39 -9.71
CA ILE A 120 -1.72 -1.39 -10.78
C ILE A 120 -0.94 -2.65 -10.35
N PHE A 121 -0.04 -2.51 -9.38
CA PHE A 121 0.98 -3.51 -9.03
C PHE A 121 0.97 -3.94 -7.56
N TRP A 122 0.11 -3.36 -6.73
CA TRP A 122 0.03 -3.69 -5.31
C TRP A 122 -0.52 -5.10 -5.05
N SER A 123 -0.50 -5.53 -3.79
CA SER A 123 -1.04 -6.83 -3.38
C SER A 123 -2.56 -6.84 -3.21
N GLY A 124 -3.20 -5.64 -3.25
CA GLY A 124 -4.62 -5.47 -2.95
C GLY A 124 -4.97 -5.80 -1.49
N LEU A 125 -3.99 -5.82 -0.57
CA LEU A 125 -4.25 -5.96 0.86
C LEU A 125 -4.63 -4.60 1.44
N ILE A 126 -5.78 -4.53 2.12
CA ILE A 126 -6.34 -3.29 2.69
C ILE A 126 -6.64 -3.45 4.18
N PRO A 127 -5.62 -3.75 4.97
CA PRO A 127 -5.86 -3.99 6.38
C PRO A 127 -6.22 -2.75 7.17
N GLU A 128 -6.91 -3.00 8.27
CA GLU A 128 -7.42 -1.96 9.14
C GLU A 128 -6.37 -1.54 10.18
N ILE A 129 -6.28 -0.23 10.35
CA ILE A 129 -5.51 0.41 11.41
C ILE A 129 -6.21 0.21 12.77
N GLN A 130 -5.48 -0.27 13.76
CA GLN A 130 -5.99 -0.55 15.10
C GLN A 130 -6.01 0.70 15.98
N GLY A 131 -6.89 0.71 16.99
CA GLY A 131 -7.07 1.87 17.86
C GLY A 131 -5.79 2.35 18.54
N TRP A 132 -4.91 1.44 18.95
CA TRP A 132 -3.62 1.78 19.56
C TRP A 132 -2.59 2.34 18.57
N GLU A 133 -2.71 2.02 17.27
CA GLU A 133 -1.88 2.60 16.20
C GLU A 133 -2.31 4.05 15.91
N LEU A 134 -3.57 4.38 16.21
CA LEU A 134 -4.14 5.72 16.09
C LEU A 134 -3.82 6.66 17.25
N ASP A 135 -3.17 6.19 18.33
CA ASP A 135 -2.83 7.01 19.50
C ASP A 135 -1.91 8.21 19.12
N TYR A 136 -1.19 8.10 18.00
CA TYR A 136 -0.30 9.14 17.45
C TYR A 136 -1.01 10.13 16.52
N PHE A 137 -2.31 9.94 16.25
CA PHE A 137 -3.10 10.82 15.39
C PHE A 137 -3.84 11.88 16.23
N PRO A 138 -4.02 13.10 15.69
CA PRO A 138 -4.88 14.11 16.32
C PRO A 138 -6.29 13.57 16.59
N ASP A 139 -6.89 13.94 17.73
CA ASP A 139 -8.16 13.36 18.20
C ASP A 139 -9.29 13.47 17.16
N ASN A 140 -9.36 14.59 16.43
CA ASN A 140 -10.37 14.80 15.39
C ASN A 140 -10.16 13.86 14.18
N ILE A 141 -8.91 13.58 13.81
CA ILE A 141 -8.59 12.67 12.71
C ILE A 141 -8.88 11.24 13.13
N ARG A 142 -8.44 10.84 14.33
CA ARG A 142 -8.76 9.53 14.92
C ARG A 142 -10.27 9.29 14.99
N SER A 143 -11.02 10.28 15.46
CA SER A 143 -12.48 10.20 15.54
C SER A 143 -13.14 10.09 14.16
N ALA A 144 -12.61 10.77 13.13
CA ALA A 144 -13.12 10.68 11.78
C ALA A 144 -12.81 9.31 11.14
N LEU A 145 -11.59 8.79 11.32
CA LEU A 145 -11.17 7.48 10.81
C LEU A 145 -12.04 6.36 11.40
N THR A 146 -12.13 6.32 12.73
CA THR A 146 -12.93 5.33 13.47
C THR A 146 -14.44 5.57 13.38
N GLY A 147 -14.86 6.76 12.96
CA GLY A 147 -16.26 7.14 12.77
C GLY A 147 -16.86 6.70 11.42
N GLY A 148 -16.23 5.74 10.73
CA GLY A 148 -16.74 5.12 9.49
C GLY A 148 -15.99 5.51 8.21
N LEU A 149 -14.92 6.32 8.27
CA LEU A 149 -14.10 6.56 7.07
C LEU A 149 -13.30 5.32 6.64
N LEU A 150 -12.90 4.47 7.58
CA LEU A 150 -12.23 3.20 7.27
C LEU A 150 -13.19 2.23 6.56
N ASP A 151 -14.41 2.08 7.06
CA ASP A 151 -15.46 1.26 6.43
C ASP A 151 -15.75 1.71 5.00
N ARG A 152 -15.94 3.02 4.80
CA ARG A 152 -16.16 3.60 3.47
C ARG A 152 -14.97 3.38 2.53
N ALA A 153 -13.74 3.35 3.06
CA ALA A 153 -12.57 3.06 2.25
C ALA A 153 -12.56 1.61 1.77
N GLY A 154 -12.90 0.65 2.65
CA GLY A 154 -13.09 -0.75 2.30
C GLY A 154 -14.18 -0.94 1.24
N GLU A 155 -15.35 -0.32 1.42
CA GLU A 155 -16.45 -0.33 0.45
C GLU A 155 -16.02 0.22 -0.91
N THR A 156 -15.37 1.38 -0.95
CA THR A 156 -14.88 2.01 -2.19
C THR A 156 -13.90 1.10 -2.93
N MET A 157 -13.08 0.34 -2.19
CA MET A 157 -12.08 -0.56 -2.75
C MET A 157 -12.63 -1.96 -3.06
N ASN A 158 -13.95 -2.17 -2.97
CA ASN A 158 -14.61 -3.47 -3.13
C ASN A 158 -13.99 -4.53 -2.22
N GLU A 159 -13.99 -4.28 -0.91
CA GLU A 159 -13.47 -5.22 0.06
C GLU A 159 -14.07 -6.62 -0.09
N SER A 160 -13.20 -7.63 -0.13
CA SER A 160 -13.57 -9.03 -0.28
C SER A 160 -14.43 -9.51 0.88
N ARG A 161 -15.51 -10.24 0.57
CA ARG A 161 -16.43 -10.82 1.55
C ARG A 161 -15.88 -12.07 2.20
N SER A 162 -15.17 -12.91 1.43
CA SER A 162 -14.68 -14.19 1.91
C SER A 162 -13.47 -14.67 1.14
N MET A 163 -12.62 -15.43 1.81
CA MET A 163 -11.52 -16.19 1.22
C MET A 163 -11.85 -17.69 1.04
N GLY A 164 -13.10 -18.07 1.33
CA GLY A 164 -13.60 -19.43 1.19
C GLY A 164 -13.62 -20.23 2.50
N ASP A 165 -14.30 -21.38 2.45
CA ASP A 165 -14.64 -22.19 3.63
C ASP A 165 -13.44 -22.61 4.49
N THR A 166 -12.31 -22.94 3.87
CA THR A 166 -11.10 -23.34 4.60
C THR A 166 -10.62 -22.17 5.47
N ALA A 167 -10.54 -20.95 4.92
CA ALA A 167 -10.13 -19.78 5.67
C ALA A 167 -11.10 -19.48 6.83
N THR A 168 -12.41 -19.55 6.58
CA THR A 168 -13.44 -19.36 7.61
C THR A 168 -13.26 -20.33 8.78
N LYS A 169 -13.12 -21.63 8.49
CA LYS A 169 -12.95 -22.67 9.52
C LYS A 169 -11.64 -22.52 10.30
N ILE A 170 -10.56 -22.12 9.63
CA ILE A 170 -9.28 -21.85 10.31
C ILE A 170 -9.45 -20.64 11.25
N VAL A 171 -10.07 -19.55 10.81
CA VAL A 171 -10.33 -18.36 11.65
C VAL A 171 -11.19 -18.73 12.86
N GLU A 172 -12.27 -19.49 12.69
CA GLU A 172 -13.09 -19.98 13.80
C GLU A 172 -12.27 -20.78 14.81
N LYS A 173 -11.42 -21.68 14.33
CA LYS A 173 -10.56 -22.50 15.19
C LYS A 173 -9.53 -21.68 15.95
N LEU A 174 -8.92 -20.69 15.31
CA LEU A 174 -7.97 -19.76 15.94
C LEU A 174 -8.67 -18.87 16.97
N ARG A 175 -9.88 -18.38 16.67
CA ARG A 175 -10.70 -17.58 17.60
C ARG A 175 -11.13 -18.37 18.84
N ALA A 176 -11.24 -19.69 18.75
CA ALA A 176 -11.54 -20.56 19.88
C ALA A 176 -10.31 -20.84 20.79
N SER A 177 -9.12 -20.40 20.41
CA SER A 177 -7.89 -20.53 21.20
C SER A 177 -7.65 -19.34 22.13
N ASP A 178 -6.63 -19.43 22.98
CA ASP A 178 -6.23 -18.32 23.86
C ASP A 178 -5.70 -17.10 23.09
N LEU A 179 -5.31 -17.25 21.81
CA LEU A 179 -4.84 -16.15 20.96
C LEU A 179 -5.89 -15.06 20.81
N ALA A 180 -7.18 -15.40 20.85
CA ALA A 180 -8.28 -14.43 20.76
C ALA A 180 -8.33 -13.42 21.92
N GLN A 181 -7.69 -13.74 23.05
CA GLN A 181 -7.55 -12.83 24.18
C GLN A 181 -6.61 -11.67 23.84
N ASP A 182 -5.58 -11.94 23.04
CA ASP A 182 -4.52 -10.99 22.69
C ASP A 182 -4.73 -10.34 21.31
N PHE A 183 -5.38 -11.07 20.40
CA PHE A 183 -5.54 -10.70 18.99
C PHE A 183 -6.99 -10.74 18.54
N GLU A 184 -7.35 -9.80 17.66
CA GLU A 184 -8.49 -9.94 16.77
C GLU A 184 -8.06 -10.67 15.50
N ILE A 185 -8.66 -11.83 15.26
CA ILE A 185 -8.22 -12.75 14.20
C ILE A 185 -9.26 -12.73 13.10
N VAL A 186 -8.88 -12.31 11.90
CA VAL A 186 -9.79 -12.20 10.76
C VAL A 186 -9.14 -12.74 9.49
N GLN A 187 -9.96 -13.07 8.49
CA GLN A 187 -9.47 -13.24 7.12
C GLN A 187 -8.91 -11.88 6.67
N THR A 188 -7.73 -11.87 6.05
CA THR A 188 -7.10 -10.59 5.71
C THR A 188 -7.94 -9.85 4.65
N PRO A 189 -8.39 -8.61 4.92
CA PRO A 189 -9.25 -7.87 4.01
C PRO A 189 -8.49 -7.48 2.73
N ARG A 190 -9.22 -7.50 1.61
CA ARG A 190 -8.64 -7.29 0.28
C ARG A 190 -9.50 -6.44 -0.59
N ALA A 191 -8.87 -5.60 -1.41
CA ALA A 191 -9.51 -4.87 -2.48
C ALA A 191 -9.71 -5.79 -3.70
N LEU A 192 -10.61 -6.78 -3.57
CA LEU A 192 -10.91 -7.79 -4.57
C LEU A 192 -12.44 -7.89 -4.72
N HIS A 193 -12.93 -7.51 -5.89
CA HIS A 193 -14.37 -7.51 -6.15
C HIS A 193 -14.91 -8.94 -6.28
N GLN A 194 -15.90 -9.26 -5.43
CA GLN A 194 -16.59 -10.55 -5.37
C GLN A 194 -18.10 -10.36 -5.58
N PRO A 195 -18.56 -9.96 -6.78
CA PRO A 195 -19.97 -9.67 -7.03
C PRO A 195 -20.87 -10.90 -6.88
N TYR A 196 -20.28 -12.09 -6.92
CA TYR A 196 -21.00 -13.36 -6.79
C TYR A 196 -21.25 -13.80 -5.35
N LEU A 197 -20.84 -12.99 -4.36
CA LEU A 197 -21.08 -13.25 -2.94
C LEU A 197 -21.94 -12.14 -2.33
N GLU A 198 -22.92 -12.56 -1.54
CA GLU A 198 -23.66 -11.69 -0.62
C GLU A 198 -22.74 -11.17 0.50
N PRO A 199 -23.15 -10.13 1.27
CA PRO A 199 -22.33 -9.59 2.36
C PRO A 199 -21.91 -10.62 3.42
N ASP A 200 -22.67 -11.70 3.60
CA ASP A 200 -22.34 -12.80 4.52
C ASP A 200 -21.44 -13.89 3.90
N GLY A 201 -21.04 -13.71 2.64
CA GLY A 201 -20.20 -14.65 1.89
C GLY A 201 -20.96 -15.79 1.22
N THR A 202 -22.30 -15.82 1.28
CA THR A 202 -23.10 -16.82 0.55
C THR A 202 -23.18 -16.50 -0.96
N PRO A 203 -23.24 -17.49 -1.86
CA PRO A 203 -23.36 -17.22 -3.28
C PRO A 203 -24.67 -16.51 -3.63
N THR A 204 -24.60 -15.47 -4.46
CA THR A 204 -25.79 -14.80 -5.00
C THR A 204 -26.47 -15.65 -6.08
N ALA A 205 -27.76 -15.38 -6.31
CA ALA A 205 -28.51 -15.95 -7.44
C ALA A 205 -28.45 -15.05 -8.70
N GLU A 206 -27.94 -13.82 -8.58
CA GLU A 206 -27.92 -12.81 -9.64
C GLU A 206 -26.51 -12.69 -10.27
N PHE A 207 -26.39 -12.99 -11.57
CA PHE A 207 -25.10 -13.02 -12.28
C PHE A 207 -24.99 -11.95 -13.38
N PHE A 208 -25.43 -10.72 -13.11
CA PHE A 208 -25.39 -9.63 -14.10
C PHE A 208 -24.17 -8.70 -13.96
N THR A 209 -23.37 -8.84 -12.89
CA THR A 209 -22.15 -8.07 -12.67
C THR A 209 -20.93 -8.98 -12.72
N GLU A 210 -19.97 -8.66 -13.59
CA GLU A 210 -18.70 -9.36 -13.69
C GLU A 210 -17.68 -8.83 -12.66
N PRO A 211 -16.76 -9.67 -12.16
CA PRO A 211 -15.73 -9.23 -11.23
C PRO A 211 -14.74 -8.31 -11.94
N THR A 212 -14.48 -7.15 -11.34
CA THR A 212 -13.40 -6.23 -11.75
C THR A 212 -12.02 -6.70 -11.27
N GLY A 213 -11.98 -7.81 -10.52
CA GLY A 213 -10.75 -8.37 -9.98
C GLY A 213 -10.15 -7.49 -8.88
N VAL A 214 -8.83 -7.37 -8.85
CA VAL A 214 -8.14 -6.54 -7.85
C VAL A 214 -8.31 -5.06 -8.19
N PHE A 215 -8.74 -4.27 -7.20
CA PHE A 215 -8.99 -2.84 -7.35
C PHE A 215 -7.73 -2.10 -7.81
N ASN A 216 -7.95 -1.11 -8.67
CA ASN A 216 -6.93 -0.17 -9.12
C ASN A 216 -7.60 1.13 -9.57
N THR A 217 -6.89 2.26 -9.47
CA THR A 217 -7.46 3.56 -9.84
C THR A 217 -7.44 3.83 -11.34
N ALA A 218 -6.66 3.11 -12.15
CA ALA A 218 -6.66 3.29 -13.59
C ALA A 218 -8.00 2.86 -14.21
N GLU A 219 -8.51 1.70 -13.80
CA GLU A 219 -9.80 1.17 -14.24
C GLU A 219 -10.95 2.05 -13.75
N LEU A 220 -10.89 2.50 -12.49
CA LEU A 220 -11.85 3.44 -11.91
C LEU A 220 -11.98 4.72 -12.76
N LEU A 221 -10.85 5.39 -13.01
CA LEU A 221 -10.81 6.61 -13.81
C LEU A 221 -11.14 6.38 -15.28
N THR A 222 -10.83 5.20 -15.83
CA THR A 222 -11.25 4.81 -17.19
C THR A 222 -12.78 4.75 -17.27
N GLY A 223 -13.42 4.13 -16.28
CA GLY A 223 -14.88 4.08 -16.17
C GLY A 223 -15.50 5.48 -16.06
N GLN A 224 -14.88 6.36 -15.26
CA GLN A 224 -15.38 7.71 -15.03
C GLN A 224 -15.22 8.65 -16.24
N LEU A 225 -14.12 8.53 -17.00
CA LEU A 225 -13.88 9.33 -18.19
C LEU A 225 -14.73 8.88 -19.38
N GLY A 226 -15.03 7.58 -19.45
CA GLY A 226 -15.84 6.98 -20.51
C GLY A 226 -15.28 7.18 -21.94
N LEU A 227 -16.07 6.73 -22.91
CA LEU A 227 -15.81 6.93 -24.35
C LEU A 227 -16.94 7.72 -25.01
N GLU A 228 -17.45 8.76 -24.35
CA GLU A 228 -18.56 9.56 -24.90
C GLU A 228 -18.13 10.31 -26.17
N PRO A 229 -18.67 9.96 -27.35
CA PRO A 229 -18.30 10.64 -28.58
C PRO A 229 -18.77 12.09 -28.56
N GLY A 230 -17.86 13.03 -28.84
CA GLY A 230 -18.19 14.45 -28.94
C GLY A 230 -18.22 15.23 -27.62
N ALA A 231 -17.82 14.63 -26.50
CA ALA A 231 -17.62 15.36 -25.25
C ALA A 231 -16.66 16.55 -25.48
N PRO A 232 -17.01 17.78 -25.08
CA PRO A 232 -16.17 18.95 -25.31
C PRO A 232 -14.96 18.91 -24.38
N ASP A 233 -13.74 19.05 -24.93
CA ASP A 233 -12.52 19.13 -24.11
C ASP A 233 -12.63 20.25 -23.07
N ASP A 234 -13.15 21.42 -23.44
CA ASP A 234 -13.26 22.59 -22.55
C ASP A 234 -14.51 22.59 -21.65
N GLY A 235 -15.16 21.43 -21.51
CA GLY A 235 -16.37 21.20 -20.74
C GLY A 235 -16.14 21.03 -19.23
N LYS A 236 -17.25 20.80 -18.53
CA LYS A 236 -17.25 20.38 -17.12
C LYS A 236 -17.01 18.88 -17.01
N GLY A 237 -16.68 18.40 -15.82
CA GLY A 237 -16.39 17.01 -15.55
C GLY A 237 -14.91 16.77 -15.27
N LEU A 238 -14.56 15.49 -15.33
CA LEU A 238 -13.20 14.99 -15.11
C LEU A 238 -12.39 15.06 -16.40
N HIS A 239 -11.16 15.54 -16.29
CA HIS A 239 -10.18 15.67 -17.36
C HIS A 239 -8.88 15.01 -16.92
N LEU A 240 -8.16 14.39 -17.85
CA LEU A 240 -6.91 13.68 -17.58
C LEU A 240 -5.81 14.15 -18.51
N LEU A 241 -4.63 14.45 -17.97
CA LEU A 241 -3.40 14.68 -18.72
C LEU A 241 -2.39 13.62 -18.36
N LEU A 242 -2.10 12.72 -19.29
CA LEU A 242 -1.03 11.72 -19.16
C LEU A 242 0.29 12.27 -19.70
N ASN A 243 1.39 11.58 -19.39
CA ASN A 243 2.74 11.94 -19.86
C ASN A 243 3.08 13.40 -19.56
N THR A 244 2.60 13.93 -18.44
CA THR A 244 2.68 15.35 -18.11
C THR A 244 3.20 15.50 -16.69
N PHE A 245 4.45 15.93 -16.56
CA PHE A 245 5.10 16.16 -15.28
C PHE A 245 4.75 17.56 -14.75
N VAL A 246 4.37 17.68 -13.47
CA VAL A 246 4.18 18.97 -12.82
C VAL A 246 5.53 19.47 -12.31
N GLU A 247 6.04 20.56 -12.86
CA GLU A 247 7.35 21.11 -12.51
C GLU A 247 7.32 22.02 -11.28
N ALA A 248 6.21 22.75 -11.09
CA ALA A 248 6.03 23.66 -9.97
C ALA A 248 4.54 23.97 -9.74
N VAL A 249 4.22 24.35 -8.49
CA VAL A 249 2.93 24.96 -8.12
C VAL A 249 3.15 26.33 -7.48
N ASP A 250 2.32 27.32 -7.79
CA ASP A 250 2.48 28.66 -7.25
C ASP A 250 1.13 29.24 -6.80
N ASP A 251 1.04 29.62 -5.53
CA ASP A 251 -0.18 30.16 -4.94
C ASP A 251 -0.27 31.67 -5.19
N GLN A 252 -1.21 32.07 -6.04
CA GLN A 252 -1.46 33.47 -6.39
C GLN A 252 -2.48 34.13 -5.46
N GLY A 253 -3.01 33.40 -4.47
CA GLY A 253 -4.00 33.87 -3.50
C GLY A 253 -5.44 33.59 -3.89
N ASP A 254 -5.86 33.89 -5.13
CA ASP A 254 -7.21 33.58 -5.65
C ASP A 254 -7.27 32.27 -6.46
N HIS A 255 -6.11 31.80 -6.93
CA HIS A 255 -5.92 30.53 -7.60
C HIS A 255 -4.48 30.03 -7.39
N VAL A 256 -4.25 28.78 -7.78
CA VAL A 256 -2.93 28.16 -7.82
C VAL A 256 -2.57 27.89 -9.28
N GLU A 257 -1.39 28.35 -9.69
CA GLU A 257 -0.81 28.01 -10.98
C GLU A 257 -0.09 26.67 -10.89
N VAL A 258 -0.31 25.81 -11.90
CA VAL A 258 0.32 24.49 -12.02
C VAL A 258 1.13 24.48 -13.30
N LEU A 259 2.45 24.65 -13.17
CA LEU A 259 3.37 24.56 -14.30
C LEU A 259 3.60 23.10 -14.63
N THR A 260 3.26 22.73 -15.86
CA THR A 260 3.38 21.36 -16.37
C THR A 260 4.32 21.30 -17.56
N ARG A 261 4.90 20.12 -17.78
CA ARG A 261 5.69 19.79 -18.95
C ARG A 261 5.22 18.45 -19.52
N ASN A 262 4.85 18.46 -20.80
CA ASN A 262 4.64 17.23 -21.53
C ASN A 262 6.00 16.51 -21.68
N VAL A 263 6.11 15.30 -21.16
CA VAL A 263 7.36 14.54 -21.11
C VAL A 263 7.82 14.11 -22.52
N LEU A 264 6.87 13.88 -23.43
CA LEU A 264 7.15 13.42 -24.80
C LEU A 264 7.62 14.56 -25.71
N THR A 265 6.99 15.73 -25.61
CA THR A 265 7.26 16.86 -26.51
C THR A 265 8.19 17.91 -25.89
N GLY A 266 8.33 17.90 -24.57
CA GLY A 266 9.03 18.95 -23.81
C GLY A 266 8.23 20.25 -23.69
N GLU A 267 7.03 20.34 -24.27
CA GLU A 267 6.19 21.55 -24.22
C GLU A 267 5.74 21.85 -22.79
N THR A 268 5.81 23.12 -22.40
CA THR A 268 5.33 23.59 -21.10
C THR A 268 3.96 24.23 -21.21
N ARG A 269 3.10 23.98 -20.22
CA ARG A 269 1.80 24.62 -20.09
C ARG A 269 1.50 24.94 -18.62
N THR A 270 0.97 26.12 -18.37
CA THR A 270 0.48 26.51 -17.04
C THR A 270 -1.04 26.37 -16.99
N PHE A 271 -1.54 25.67 -15.98
CA PHE A 271 -2.96 25.60 -15.65
C PHE A 271 -3.26 26.44 -14.42
N ARG A 272 -4.48 26.98 -14.32
CA ARG A 272 -4.96 27.73 -13.16
C ARG A 272 -6.05 26.93 -12.47
N ALA A 273 -5.87 26.58 -11.20
CA ALA A 273 -6.87 25.86 -10.43
C ALA A 273 -7.23 26.59 -9.15
N ARG A 274 -8.52 26.61 -8.76
CA ARG A 274 -8.92 27.19 -7.46
C ARG A 274 -8.36 26.40 -6.28
N ARG A 275 -8.15 25.09 -6.46
CA ARG A 275 -7.55 24.19 -5.49
C ARG A 275 -6.62 23.22 -6.21
N VAL A 276 -5.46 22.96 -5.61
CA VAL A 276 -4.52 21.93 -6.05
C VAL A 276 -4.34 20.92 -4.94
N VAL A 277 -4.41 19.63 -5.28
CA VAL A 277 -4.16 18.52 -4.36
C VAL A 277 -2.96 17.73 -4.86
N LEU A 278 -1.92 17.65 -4.03
CA LEU A 278 -0.71 16.89 -4.35
C LEU A 278 -0.90 15.42 -3.96
N CYS A 279 -0.92 14.54 -4.96
CA CYS A 279 -1.15 13.11 -4.82
C CYS A 279 -0.02 12.27 -5.48
N GLY A 280 1.20 12.81 -5.57
CA GLY A 280 2.38 12.14 -6.15
C GLY A 280 3.00 11.07 -5.25
N GLY A 281 2.38 10.74 -4.11
CA GLY A 281 2.93 9.81 -3.12
C GLY A 281 3.92 10.48 -2.15
N SER A 282 4.51 9.67 -1.27
CA SER A 282 5.34 10.12 -0.13
C SER A 282 6.66 10.77 -0.54
N ILE A 283 7.14 10.53 -1.76
CA ILE A 283 8.39 11.09 -2.28
C ILE A 283 8.13 12.28 -3.21
N GLU A 284 7.30 12.11 -4.24
CA GLU A 284 7.12 13.15 -5.26
C GLU A 284 6.36 14.37 -4.74
N SER A 285 5.37 14.19 -3.85
CA SER A 285 4.57 15.31 -3.33
C SER A 285 5.40 16.31 -2.52
N PRO A 286 6.16 15.90 -1.49
CA PRO A 286 7.01 16.85 -0.76
C PRO A 286 8.15 17.38 -1.63
N LYS A 287 8.69 16.59 -2.56
CA LYS A 287 9.71 17.08 -3.51
C LYS A 287 9.17 18.20 -4.40
N LEU A 288 8.02 17.98 -5.03
CA LEU A 288 7.36 18.97 -5.87
C LEU A 288 7.11 20.23 -5.05
N LEU A 289 6.52 20.09 -3.85
CA LEU A 289 6.26 21.22 -2.99
C LEU A 289 7.54 22.00 -2.69
N ARG A 290 8.62 21.36 -2.22
CA ARG A 290 9.90 22.04 -1.89
C ARG A 290 10.55 22.78 -3.05
N ARG A 291 10.32 22.34 -4.29
CA ARG A 291 10.85 22.97 -5.50
C ARG A 291 9.93 24.06 -6.06
N SER A 292 8.74 24.18 -5.51
CA SER A 292 7.69 25.06 -5.99
C SER A 292 7.73 26.41 -5.26
N PRO A 293 7.42 27.53 -5.93
CA PRO A 293 7.26 28.83 -5.26
C PRO A 293 6.28 28.80 -4.08
N ALA A 294 5.24 27.94 -4.13
CA ALA A 294 4.32 27.75 -3.02
C ALA A 294 4.99 27.31 -1.70
N PHE A 295 6.20 26.74 -1.73
CA PHE A 295 6.95 26.40 -0.52
C PHE A 295 7.37 27.64 0.28
N ASP A 296 7.77 28.71 -0.41
CA ASP A 296 8.22 29.94 0.24
C ASP A 296 7.07 30.66 0.96
N ALA A 297 5.83 30.43 0.50
CA ALA A 297 4.62 30.93 1.12
C ALA A 297 4.18 30.13 2.37
N LEU A 298 4.75 28.95 2.61
CA LEU A 298 4.40 28.15 3.79
C LEU A 298 4.92 28.83 5.08
N PRO A 299 4.21 28.67 6.21
CA PRO A 299 4.68 29.17 7.50
C PRO A 299 6.08 28.65 7.86
N ASP A 300 6.87 29.48 8.53
CA ASP A 300 8.23 29.16 8.99
C ASP A 300 8.28 27.89 9.85
N THR A 301 7.20 27.58 10.58
CA THR A 301 7.07 26.37 11.41
C THR A 301 6.77 25.11 10.59
N VAL A 302 6.25 25.25 9.37
CA VAL A 302 5.86 24.14 8.49
C VAL A 302 6.97 23.80 7.49
N ARG A 303 7.65 24.82 6.94
CA ARG A 303 8.72 24.61 5.93
C ARG A 303 9.76 23.54 6.34
N PRO A 304 10.27 23.50 7.58
CA PRO A 304 11.25 22.49 8.00
C PRO A 304 10.71 21.06 8.03
N LEU A 305 9.38 20.89 8.08
CA LEU A 305 8.71 19.59 8.18
C LEU A 305 8.50 18.92 6.81
N VAL A 306 8.49 19.69 5.71
CA VAL A 306 8.22 19.16 4.37
C VAL A 306 9.34 18.22 3.94
N GLY A 307 8.99 16.95 3.71
CA GLY A 307 9.92 15.90 3.34
C GLY A 307 10.71 15.30 4.51
N ARG A 308 10.36 15.59 5.77
CA ARG A 308 10.93 14.92 6.95
C ARG A 308 9.91 14.01 7.63
N GLY A 309 10.38 12.96 8.30
CA GLY A 309 9.50 12.01 8.98
C GLY A 309 9.20 10.77 8.14
N LEU A 310 9.90 10.55 7.02
CA LEU A 310 9.60 9.45 6.11
C LEU A 310 9.67 8.11 6.88
N THR A 311 8.65 7.27 6.70
CA THR A 311 8.52 6.00 7.39
C THR A 311 7.93 4.95 6.46
N ASP A 312 8.20 3.69 6.76
CA ASP A 312 7.64 2.52 6.08
C ASP A 312 7.40 1.43 7.14
N HIS A 313 6.90 0.29 6.72
CA HIS A 313 6.42 -0.79 7.58
C HIS A 313 7.57 -1.75 7.94
N PRO A 314 8.05 -1.77 9.21
CA PRO A 314 9.03 -2.75 9.63
C PRO A 314 8.37 -4.13 9.71
N THR A 315 9.01 -5.13 9.11
CA THR A 315 8.52 -6.51 9.13
C THR A 315 9.59 -7.47 9.57
N SER A 316 9.20 -8.55 10.26
CA SER A 316 10.11 -9.67 10.50
C SER A 316 10.36 -10.48 9.22
N ASN A 317 11.41 -11.30 9.20
CA ASN A 317 11.46 -12.43 8.27
C ASN A 317 10.28 -13.39 8.50
N GLU A 318 9.99 -14.25 7.53
CA GLU A 318 9.03 -15.34 7.74
C GLU A 318 9.64 -16.50 8.52
N ILE A 319 8.81 -17.10 9.39
CA ILE A 319 8.99 -18.47 9.89
C ILE A 319 8.02 -19.37 9.13
N THR A 320 8.55 -20.47 8.61
CA THR A 320 7.82 -21.40 7.75
C THR A 320 7.63 -22.75 8.42
N THR A 321 6.58 -23.44 8.01
CA THR A 321 6.31 -24.86 8.31
C THR A 321 5.46 -25.45 7.19
N SER A 322 5.08 -26.72 7.33
CA SER A 322 4.17 -27.41 6.42
C SER A 322 3.06 -28.10 7.20
N VAL A 323 1.81 -27.94 6.74
CA VAL A 323 0.60 -28.37 7.47
C VAL A 323 -0.36 -29.16 6.60
N THR A 324 -1.13 -30.04 7.23
CA THR A 324 -2.24 -30.80 6.62
C THR A 324 -3.57 -30.55 7.31
N GLY A 325 -3.56 -29.97 8.52
CA GLY A 325 -4.76 -29.74 9.30
C GLY A 325 -4.62 -28.70 10.41
N ILE A 326 -5.75 -28.31 10.99
CA ILE A 326 -5.83 -27.55 12.25
C ILE A 326 -6.91 -28.17 13.14
N GLY A 327 -6.51 -28.77 14.26
CA GLY A 327 -7.43 -29.38 15.23
C GLY A 327 -8.53 -30.26 14.62
N GLY A 328 -8.15 -31.14 13.69
CA GLY A 328 -9.05 -32.08 13.00
C GLY A 328 -9.76 -31.53 11.75
N ILE A 329 -9.53 -30.27 11.40
CA ILE A 329 -10.02 -29.66 10.15
C ILE A 329 -8.96 -29.90 9.07
N PRO A 330 -9.25 -30.65 7.98
CA PRO A 330 -8.31 -30.85 6.89
C PRO A 330 -8.03 -29.55 6.14
N ILE A 331 -6.77 -29.32 5.77
CA ILE A 331 -6.32 -28.21 4.92
C ILE A 331 -5.83 -28.80 3.59
N PRO A 332 -6.68 -28.84 2.54
CA PRO A 332 -6.29 -29.43 1.28
C PRO A 332 -5.30 -28.53 0.53
N ARG A 333 -4.40 -29.15 -0.25
CA ARG A 333 -3.38 -28.45 -1.06
C ARG A 333 -3.94 -27.43 -2.05
N SER A 334 -5.22 -27.54 -2.40
CA SER A 334 -5.94 -26.59 -3.25
C SER A 334 -6.48 -25.35 -2.52
N SER A 335 -6.41 -25.29 -1.19
CA SER A 335 -6.82 -24.10 -0.42
C SER A 335 -5.71 -23.05 -0.41
N ASN A 336 -6.07 -21.78 -0.41
CA ASN A 336 -5.18 -20.68 0.00
C ASN A 336 -5.85 -19.95 1.16
N VAL A 337 -5.05 -19.51 2.13
CA VAL A 337 -5.55 -18.83 3.31
C VAL A 337 -4.59 -17.70 3.67
N LYS A 338 -5.16 -16.56 4.05
CA LYS A 338 -4.43 -15.40 4.54
C LYS A 338 -5.22 -14.82 5.69
N ILE A 339 -4.59 -14.79 6.85
CA ILE A 339 -5.22 -14.41 8.11
C ILE A 339 -4.33 -13.37 8.74
N ILE A 340 -4.98 -12.36 9.32
CA ILE A 340 -4.32 -11.40 10.18
C ILE A 340 -4.79 -11.56 11.62
N PHE A 341 -3.82 -11.45 12.52
CA PHE A 341 -3.99 -11.29 13.95
C PHE A 341 -3.69 -9.83 14.28
N TYR A 342 -4.72 -9.01 14.41
CA TYR A 342 -4.58 -7.63 14.87
C TYR A 342 -4.33 -7.61 16.37
N SER A 343 -3.25 -7.00 16.81
CA SER A 343 -3.01 -6.81 18.24
C SER A 343 -4.13 -5.95 18.84
N ARG A 344 -4.70 -6.40 19.95
CA ARG A 344 -5.70 -5.63 20.70
C ARG A 344 -5.10 -4.43 21.44
N GLY A 345 -3.77 -4.26 21.40
CA GLY A 345 -3.09 -3.13 22.04
C GLY A 345 -3.09 -3.20 23.57
N HIS A 346 -3.22 -4.39 24.15
CA HIS A 346 -3.17 -4.57 25.60
C HIS A 346 -1.89 -3.99 26.18
N ARG A 347 -2.03 -3.31 27.33
CA ARG A 347 -0.91 -2.67 28.01
C ARG A 347 -0.57 -3.39 29.32
N VAL A 348 0.72 -3.62 29.54
CA VAL A 348 1.29 -4.10 30.81
C VAL A 348 2.22 -3.00 31.32
N ASP A 349 1.97 -2.48 32.52
CA ASP A 349 2.72 -1.37 33.10
C ASP A 349 2.84 -0.15 32.16
N GLY A 350 1.76 0.16 31.43
CA GLY A 350 1.68 1.28 30.48
C GLY A 350 2.24 1.00 29.08
N ARG A 351 2.94 -0.13 28.89
CA ARG A 351 3.61 -0.52 27.65
C ARG A 351 2.75 -1.44 26.80
N ILE A 352 2.76 -1.27 25.48
CA ILE A 352 2.03 -2.16 24.57
C ILE A 352 2.69 -3.54 24.57
N ARG A 353 1.93 -4.59 24.86
CA ARG A 353 2.44 -5.97 24.96
C ARG A 353 2.84 -6.54 23.61
N PHE A 354 2.04 -6.30 22.58
CA PHE A 354 2.29 -6.75 21.21
C PHE A 354 2.20 -5.55 20.26
N PRO A 355 3.32 -4.83 20.02
CA PRO A 355 3.34 -3.66 19.14
C PRO A 355 3.42 -4.05 17.66
N PHE A 356 2.78 -5.15 17.30
CA PHE A 356 2.81 -5.76 15.98
C PHE A 356 1.50 -6.49 15.72
N ASN A 357 1.20 -6.66 14.43
CA ASN A 357 0.20 -7.59 13.94
C ASN A 357 0.90 -8.83 13.38
N VAL A 358 0.20 -9.97 13.33
CA VAL A 358 0.73 -11.21 12.71
C VAL A 358 0.03 -11.45 11.40
N GLU A 359 0.80 -11.59 10.34
CA GLU A 359 0.32 -12.14 9.07
C GLU A 359 0.62 -13.63 9.04
N MET A 360 -0.41 -14.43 8.77
CA MET A 360 -0.28 -15.87 8.56
C MET A 360 -0.80 -16.21 7.17
N ASN A 361 0.03 -16.86 6.36
CA ASN A 361 -0.36 -17.34 5.05
C ASN A 361 -0.28 -18.87 5.00
N ILE A 362 -1.19 -19.49 4.27
CA ILE A 362 -1.11 -20.88 3.83
C ILE A 362 -1.24 -20.87 2.32
N ASN A 363 -0.32 -21.55 1.63
CA ASN A 363 -0.38 -21.69 0.17
C ASN A 363 -0.39 -20.31 -0.53
N HIS A 364 0.41 -19.36 -0.05
CA HIS A 364 0.44 -17.99 -0.59
C HIS A 364 0.89 -17.93 -2.06
N GLU A 365 1.56 -18.95 -2.57
CA GLU A 365 1.94 -19.05 -3.98
C GLU A 365 0.74 -19.26 -4.91
N TRP A 366 -0.41 -19.68 -4.37
CA TRP A 366 -1.67 -19.81 -5.09
C TRP A 366 -2.55 -18.56 -4.96
N TRP A 367 -2.04 -17.52 -4.29
CA TRP A 367 -2.69 -16.24 -4.14
C TRP A 367 -2.74 -15.52 -5.50
N HIS A 368 -3.93 -15.09 -5.92
CA HIS A 368 -4.18 -14.33 -7.17
C HIS A 368 -3.87 -15.05 -8.49
N LEU A 369 -3.93 -16.38 -8.52
CA LEU A 369 -3.77 -17.07 -9.79
C LEU A 369 -4.99 -16.87 -10.68
N ARG A 370 -4.88 -15.96 -11.64
CA ARG A 370 -5.72 -16.00 -12.84
C ARG A 370 -5.31 -17.21 -13.66
N ASP A 371 -6.27 -18.05 -13.99
CA ASP A 371 -6.03 -19.27 -14.74
C ASP A 371 -6.93 -19.31 -15.95
N ASP A 372 -6.32 -19.03 -17.09
CA ASP A 372 -7.01 -18.97 -18.38
C ASP A 372 -7.09 -20.37 -19.06
N ASP A 373 -6.42 -21.39 -18.48
CA ASP A 373 -6.54 -22.80 -18.91
C ASP A 373 -6.72 -23.75 -17.69
N PRO A 374 -7.96 -23.89 -17.20
CA PRO A 374 -8.26 -24.77 -16.05
C PRO A 374 -7.94 -26.25 -16.31
N THR A 375 -7.73 -26.65 -17.57
CA THR A 375 -7.42 -28.04 -17.94
C THR A 375 -5.94 -28.38 -17.80
N ALA A 376 -5.06 -27.38 -17.73
CA ALA A 376 -3.61 -27.56 -17.62
C ALA A 376 -3.09 -27.67 -16.17
N ARG A 377 -3.98 -27.63 -15.16
CA ARG A 377 -3.54 -27.69 -13.75
C ARG A 377 -3.02 -29.08 -13.38
N PRO A 378 -1.77 -29.19 -12.88
CA PRO A 378 -1.33 -30.45 -12.30
C PRO A 378 -2.13 -30.74 -11.02
N PRO A 379 -2.33 -32.03 -10.67
CA PRO A 379 -2.97 -32.41 -9.41
C PRO A 379 -2.16 -31.86 -8.22
N LEU A 380 -2.87 -31.22 -7.29
CA LEU A 380 -2.32 -30.64 -6.08
C LEU A 380 -2.41 -31.65 -4.94
N THR A 381 -1.27 -32.21 -4.50
CA THR A 381 -1.19 -33.16 -3.39
C THR A 381 -0.09 -32.78 -2.40
N GLY A 382 -0.15 -33.32 -1.18
CA GLY A 382 0.84 -33.09 -0.13
C GLY A 382 0.51 -31.94 0.83
N PRO A 383 1.40 -31.66 1.79
CA PRO A 383 1.18 -30.64 2.80
C PRO A 383 1.24 -29.22 2.21
N CYS A 384 0.61 -28.27 2.87
CA CYS A 384 0.58 -26.86 2.49
C CYS A 384 1.70 -26.11 3.22
N PRO A 385 2.56 -25.31 2.56
CA PRO A 385 3.39 -24.33 3.24
C PRO A 385 2.50 -23.39 4.04
N LEU A 386 2.90 -23.18 5.29
CA LEU A 386 2.38 -22.15 6.17
C LEU A 386 3.54 -21.25 6.55
N ASP A 387 3.36 -19.95 6.42
CA ASP A 387 4.31 -18.95 6.89
C ASP A 387 3.65 -17.94 7.80
N ILE A 388 4.41 -17.43 8.76
CA ILE A 388 4.03 -16.27 9.55
C ILE A 388 5.12 -15.21 9.53
N LYS A 389 4.70 -13.96 9.61
CA LYS A 389 5.57 -12.81 9.85
C LYS A 389 4.86 -11.75 10.68
N PHE A 390 5.66 -10.88 11.28
CA PHE A 390 5.18 -9.81 12.14
C PHE A 390 5.35 -8.47 11.46
N SER A 391 4.29 -7.66 11.44
CA SER A 391 4.30 -6.29 10.93
C SER A 391 4.16 -5.32 12.10
N PHE A 392 5.11 -4.41 12.25
CA PHE A 392 5.25 -3.56 13.43
C PHE A 392 4.70 -2.16 13.19
N ALA A 393 4.14 -1.56 14.24
CA ALA A 393 3.86 -0.13 14.22
C ALA A 393 5.12 0.70 14.12
N ASN A 394 5.00 1.82 13.38
CA ASN A 394 6.11 2.73 13.18
C ASN A 394 5.61 4.17 13.10
N CYS A 395 6.12 5.03 13.98
CA CYS A 395 5.87 6.45 13.93
C CYS A 395 6.62 7.11 12.75
N LEU A 396 6.48 8.42 12.59
CA LEU A 396 7.43 9.21 11.78
C LEU A 396 8.85 9.06 12.34
N ASP A 397 9.84 9.11 11.44
CA ASP A 397 11.25 9.15 11.82
C ASP A 397 11.86 10.47 11.37
N ASP A 398 12.16 11.35 12.33
CA ASP A 398 12.62 12.71 12.05
C ASP A 398 14.05 12.78 11.51
N ASP A 399 14.80 11.68 11.66
CA ASP A 399 16.11 11.48 11.05
C ASP A 399 15.99 11.05 9.58
N ASN A 400 14.82 10.52 9.17
CA ASN A 400 14.54 10.23 7.77
C ASN A 400 14.07 11.49 7.03
N ALA A 401 14.70 11.75 5.88
CA ALA A 401 14.45 12.96 5.12
C ALA A 401 14.63 12.78 3.61
N ILE A 402 13.79 13.48 2.85
CA ILE A 402 13.99 13.78 1.45
C ILE A 402 14.77 15.08 1.38
N ARG A 403 16.06 14.97 1.07
CA ARG A 403 16.95 16.12 0.95
C ARG A 403 16.58 16.92 -0.30
N PRO A 404 16.49 18.25 -0.19
CA PRO A 404 16.20 19.07 -1.35
C PRO A 404 17.35 18.96 -2.34
N ASP A 405 17.01 18.75 -3.60
CA ASP A 405 17.92 18.78 -4.73
C ASP A 405 17.43 19.88 -5.70
N PRO A 406 18.32 20.73 -6.25
CA PRO A 406 17.95 21.70 -7.28
C PRO A 406 17.52 21.02 -8.59
N GLY A 407 17.92 19.77 -8.82
CA GLY A 407 17.42 18.87 -9.86
C GLY A 407 16.23 18.03 -9.37
N TYR A 408 15.78 17.10 -10.20
CA TYR A 408 14.50 16.37 -10.02
C TYR A 408 14.62 15.11 -9.17
N VAL A 409 15.85 14.70 -8.83
CA VAL A 409 16.18 13.43 -8.19
C VAL A 409 16.78 13.73 -6.82
N PRO A 410 15.97 13.80 -5.74
CA PRO A 410 16.47 14.07 -4.41
C PRO A 410 17.34 12.94 -3.89
N GLU A 411 18.16 13.25 -2.89
CA GLU A 411 18.75 12.24 -2.03
C GLU A 411 17.78 11.92 -0.88
N ILE A 412 17.67 10.66 -0.49
CA ILE A 412 16.87 10.20 0.64
C ILE A 412 17.79 9.61 1.70
N ASP A 413 17.62 10.09 2.93
CA ASP A 413 18.04 9.39 4.14
C ASP A 413 16.85 8.60 4.67
N PHE A 414 17.02 7.29 4.78
CA PHE A 414 16.00 6.41 5.32
C PHE A 414 16.65 5.28 6.13
N HIS A 415 16.46 5.29 7.45
CA HIS A 415 16.94 4.22 8.32
C HIS A 415 16.38 2.87 7.88
N ASN A 416 17.29 1.94 7.60
CA ASN A 416 16.98 0.62 7.11
C ASN A 416 16.13 -0.15 8.14
N LEU A 417 14.89 -0.48 7.77
CA LEU A 417 13.97 -1.19 8.67
C LEU A 417 14.31 -2.68 8.85
N SER A 418 15.29 -3.23 8.14
CA SER A 418 15.82 -4.55 8.45
C SER A 418 16.88 -4.52 9.57
N TRP A 419 17.38 -3.33 9.93
CA TRP A 419 18.38 -3.18 10.99
C TRP A 419 17.74 -3.29 12.37
N THR A 420 17.93 -4.46 12.98
CA THR A 420 17.39 -4.80 14.30
C THR A 420 17.74 -3.77 15.37
N THR A 421 19.00 -3.32 15.42
CA THR A 421 19.49 -2.41 16.47
C THR A 421 18.71 -1.09 16.49
N HIS A 422 18.43 -0.50 15.33
CA HIS A 422 17.65 0.75 15.23
C HIS A 422 16.19 0.52 15.66
N LEU A 423 15.57 -0.55 15.16
CA LEU A 423 14.20 -0.88 15.50
C LEU A 423 14.01 -1.09 17.01
N THR A 424 14.87 -1.89 17.63
CA THR A 424 14.79 -2.16 19.08
C THR A 424 15.27 -0.99 19.94
N GLY A 425 16.16 -0.14 19.42
CA GLY A 425 16.75 0.97 20.17
C GLY A 425 15.99 2.28 20.08
N SER A 426 15.17 2.47 19.04
CA SER A 426 14.47 3.73 18.78
C SER A 426 12.98 3.52 18.45
N ARG A 427 12.67 2.65 17.49
CA ARG A 427 11.31 2.56 16.92
C ARG A 427 10.31 1.88 17.85
N ILE A 428 10.63 0.68 18.34
CA ILE A 428 9.80 -0.04 19.31
C ILE A 428 9.66 0.72 20.64
N PRO A 429 10.71 1.37 21.19
CA PRO A 429 10.54 2.30 22.31
C PRO A 429 9.50 3.39 22.04
N ALA A 430 9.56 4.04 20.88
CA ALA A 430 8.65 5.12 20.53
C ALA A 430 7.19 4.65 20.36
N THR A 431 6.98 3.44 19.84
CA THR A 431 5.64 2.91 19.57
C THR A 431 5.04 2.12 20.73
N ALA A 432 5.87 1.42 21.50
CA ALA A 432 5.44 0.43 22.49
C ALA A 432 5.84 0.78 23.94
N GLY A 433 6.76 1.72 24.13
CA GLY A 433 7.31 2.08 25.44
C GLY A 433 8.33 1.05 25.99
N TRP A 434 8.95 0.26 25.13
CA TRP A 434 9.99 -0.71 25.51
C TRP A 434 11.34 0.01 25.56
N GLU A 435 12.05 0.02 26.68
CA GLU A 435 13.17 0.98 26.89
C GLU A 435 14.50 0.31 27.28
N SER A 436 14.51 -0.98 27.64
CA SER A 436 15.69 -1.65 28.18
C SER A 436 16.32 -2.62 27.18
N ARG A 437 17.64 -2.88 27.32
CA ARG A 437 18.33 -3.95 26.56
C ARG A 437 17.68 -5.33 26.78
N GLN A 438 17.06 -5.54 27.95
CA GLN A 438 16.29 -6.74 28.25
C GLN A 438 15.02 -6.83 27.39
N ASP A 439 14.42 -5.70 26.99
CA ASP A 439 13.24 -5.67 26.11
C ASP A 439 13.59 -6.10 24.66
N ALA A 440 14.83 -5.86 24.21
CA ALA A 440 15.30 -6.33 22.91
C ALA A 440 15.48 -7.86 22.87
N ASP A 441 16.01 -8.46 23.95
CA ASP A 441 16.08 -9.91 24.09
C ASP A 441 14.67 -10.52 24.29
N LEU A 442 13.78 -9.80 25.00
CA LEU A 442 12.38 -10.16 25.17
C LEU A 442 11.62 -10.18 23.85
N LEU A 443 11.94 -9.29 22.90
CA LEU A 443 11.30 -9.27 21.58
C LEU A 443 11.34 -10.63 20.92
N TRP A 444 12.53 -11.23 20.80
CA TRP A 444 12.67 -12.54 20.16
C TRP A 444 11.91 -13.63 20.89
N TRP A 445 11.92 -13.60 22.23
CA TRP A 445 11.11 -14.51 23.02
C TRP A 445 9.61 -14.33 22.73
N VAL A 446 9.12 -13.10 22.70
CA VAL A 446 7.72 -12.77 22.40
C VAL A 446 7.32 -13.25 21.00
N LEU A 447 8.12 -12.95 19.98
CA LEU A 447 7.84 -13.40 18.60
C LEU A 447 7.81 -14.93 18.52
N ASN A 448 8.78 -15.61 19.13
CA ASN A 448 8.87 -17.07 19.15
C ASN A 448 7.73 -17.70 19.97
N GLU A 449 7.27 -17.07 21.04
CA GLU A 449 6.14 -17.52 21.86
C GLU A 449 4.82 -17.46 21.08
N VAL A 450 4.55 -16.33 20.41
CA VAL A 450 3.36 -16.18 19.55
C VAL A 450 3.43 -17.16 18.36
N THR A 451 4.61 -17.32 17.76
CA THR A 451 4.85 -18.31 16.69
C THR A 451 4.50 -19.72 17.16
N HIS A 452 5.02 -20.11 18.34
CA HIS A 452 4.77 -21.42 18.92
C HIS A 452 3.28 -21.62 19.22
N ARG A 453 2.59 -20.63 19.77
CA ARG A 453 1.14 -20.67 20.05
C ARG A 453 0.33 -20.88 18.78
N ILE A 454 0.66 -20.17 17.70
CA ILE A 454 -0.02 -20.34 16.40
C ILE A 454 0.26 -21.73 15.84
N PHE A 455 1.53 -22.13 15.70
CA PHE A 455 1.90 -23.38 15.04
C PHE A 455 1.39 -24.62 15.79
N SER A 456 1.34 -24.56 17.13
CA SER A 456 0.84 -25.68 17.95
C SER A 456 -0.64 -25.99 17.75
N LEU A 457 -1.42 -25.09 17.12
CA LEU A 457 -2.81 -25.36 16.75
C LEU A 457 -2.93 -26.17 15.46
N PHE A 458 -1.91 -26.11 14.60
CA PHE A 458 -1.83 -26.83 13.33
C PHE A 458 -1.16 -28.18 13.50
N ASP A 459 -1.40 -29.06 12.54
CA ASP A 459 -0.78 -30.38 12.47
C ASP A 459 -0.31 -30.72 11.06
N ARG A 460 0.72 -31.57 11.00
CA ARG A 460 1.19 -32.29 9.83
C ARG A 460 1.00 -33.78 10.09
N ASP A 461 0.07 -34.38 9.37
CA ASP A 461 -0.32 -35.78 9.47
C ASP A 461 -0.65 -36.19 10.92
N GLY A 462 -1.33 -35.31 11.66
CA GLY A 462 -1.71 -35.52 13.06
C GLY A 462 -0.63 -35.22 14.10
N VAL A 463 0.58 -34.80 13.68
CA VAL A 463 1.66 -34.35 14.56
C VAL A 463 1.63 -32.81 14.64
N PRO A 464 1.71 -32.19 15.84
CA PRO A 464 1.72 -30.73 15.96
C PRO A 464 2.80 -30.09 15.10
N ALA A 465 2.45 -29.02 14.38
CA ALA A 465 3.37 -28.33 13.51
C ALA A 465 4.49 -27.63 14.30
N ARG A 466 5.68 -27.61 13.71
CA ARG A 466 6.91 -27.01 14.25
C ARG A 466 7.61 -26.21 13.14
N PRO A 467 8.40 -25.18 13.44
CA PRO A 467 9.18 -24.49 12.43
C PRO A 467 10.05 -25.44 11.62
N ASP A 468 10.26 -25.08 10.35
CA ASP A 468 11.22 -25.79 9.51
C ASP A 468 12.62 -25.79 10.13
N THR A 469 13.40 -26.81 9.80
CA THR A 469 14.75 -26.99 10.31
C THR A 469 15.82 -26.56 9.30
N ASP A 470 16.97 -26.13 9.79
CA ASP A 470 18.17 -25.94 8.97
C ASP A 470 18.75 -27.28 8.45
N ASP A 471 19.84 -27.20 7.69
CA ASP A 471 20.57 -28.36 7.14
C ASP A 471 21.15 -29.29 8.23
N HIS A 472 21.13 -28.87 9.50
CA HIS A 472 21.57 -29.64 10.66
C HIS A 472 20.41 -30.20 11.49
N GLY A 473 19.16 -30.04 11.02
CA GLY A 473 17.96 -30.53 11.69
C GLY A 473 17.54 -29.69 12.90
N LYS A 474 18.03 -28.45 13.02
CA LYS A 474 17.65 -27.53 14.11
C LYS A 474 16.54 -26.59 13.64
N GLU A 475 15.48 -26.46 14.43
CA GLU A 475 14.36 -25.53 14.15
C GLU A 475 14.86 -24.08 14.00
N LEU A 476 14.33 -23.41 12.98
CA LEU A 476 14.62 -22.01 12.69
C LEU A 476 13.67 -21.09 13.47
N TRP A 477 14.24 -20.27 14.35
CA TRP A 477 13.51 -19.34 15.20
C TRP A 477 14.05 -17.92 15.04
N PHE A 478 13.24 -16.92 15.42
CA PHE A 478 13.69 -15.53 15.46
C PHE A 478 14.86 -15.35 16.42
N GLY A 479 15.80 -14.47 16.05
CA GLY A 479 17.08 -14.29 16.74
C GLY A 479 18.13 -15.36 16.39
N GLN A 480 17.79 -16.37 15.59
CA GLN A 480 18.70 -17.47 15.20
C GLN A 480 18.89 -17.51 13.67
N GLY A 481 19.31 -16.37 13.09
CA GLY A 481 19.43 -16.20 11.63
C GLY A 481 18.16 -15.70 10.94
N LYS A 482 17.05 -15.58 11.69
CA LYS A 482 15.82 -14.90 11.29
C LYS A 482 15.66 -13.64 12.13
N GLY A 483 15.63 -12.48 11.49
CA GLY A 483 15.53 -11.18 12.14
C GLY A 483 14.42 -10.34 11.53
N PHE A 484 14.74 -9.08 11.25
CA PHE A 484 13.90 -8.21 10.46
C PHE A 484 14.22 -8.33 8.98
N GLY A 485 13.20 -8.20 8.15
CA GLY A 485 13.27 -8.35 6.71
C GLY A 485 12.51 -7.25 5.99
N TRP A 486 12.42 -7.41 4.67
CA TRP A 486 11.68 -6.53 3.79
C TRP A 486 10.31 -7.15 3.51
N GLY A 487 9.24 -6.41 3.79
CA GLY A 487 7.88 -6.90 3.63
C GLY A 487 7.06 -5.94 2.79
N THR A 488 6.15 -6.51 1.99
CA THR A 488 5.24 -5.78 1.08
C THR A 488 3.90 -5.42 1.73
N VAL A 489 3.82 -5.47 3.06
CA VAL A 489 2.52 -5.51 3.75
C VAL A 489 2.34 -4.29 4.63
N HIS A 490 1.25 -3.57 4.36
CA HIS A 490 0.95 -2.20 4.76
C HIS A 490 0.34 -2.08 6.16
N HIS A 491 0.64 -3.00 7.08
CA HIS A 491 0.24 -2.81 8.47
C HIS A 491 1.29 -1.96 9.16
N ALA A 492 0.92 -0.70 9.30
CA ALA A 492 0.93 0.04 10.53
C ALA A 492 1.22 1.49 10.23
N ALA A 493 0.36 2.34 10.76
CA ALA A 493 0.21 3.69 10.30
C ALA A 493 1.45 4.54 10.60
N GLY A 494 2.07 5.04 9.54
CA GLY A 494 2.87 6.25 9.61
C GLY A 494 1.98 7.37 10.16
N SER A 495 2.33 7.90 11.33
CA SER A 495 1.61 9.02 11.93
C SER A 495 1.61 10.21 10.95
N LEU A 496 0.48 10.89 10.78
CA LEU A 496 0.48 12.15 10.03
C LEU A 496 1.31 13.19 10.80
N ARG A 497 2.23 13.87 10.11
CA ARG A 497 2.89 15.07 10.65
C ARG A 497 1.94 16.25 10.55
N MET A 498 0.81 16.18 11.23
CA MET A 498 -0.07 17.32 11.42
C MET A 498 0.55 18.21 12.49
N PRO A 499 0.47 19.54 12.35
CA PRO A 499 0.86 20.44 13.44
C PRO A 499 -0.08 20.21 14.63
N THR A 500 0.36 19.44 15.62
CA THR A 500 -0.29 19.35 16.93
C THR A 500 0.80 19.32 17.99
N ARG A 501 0.97 20.28 18.89
CA ARG A 501 0.18 21.43 19.39
C ARG A 501 1.10 22.69 19.43
N PRO A 502 0.59 23.90 19.77
CA PRO A 502 1.44 24.96 20.32
C PRO A 502 2.30 24.49 21.48
#